data_AF-A0A7Y2P2X0-F1
#
_entry.id   AF-A0A7Y2P2X0-F1
#
_cell.length_a   1.000
_cell.length_b   1.000
_cell.length_c   1.000
_cell.angle_alpha   90.00
_cell.angle_beta   90.00
_cell.angle_gamma   90.00
#
_symmetry.space_group_name_H-M   'P 1'
#
loop_
_entity.id
_entity.type
_entity.pdbx_description
1 polymer ?
#
loop_
_entity_poly.entity_id
_entity_poly.type
_entity_poly.pdbx_seq_one_letter_code
_entity_poly.pdbx_strand_id
1 'polypeptide(L)'
;MKQNILLFIFLAFCFSFTQIVNAQGIIKDDFLVNDDAGSEHQLGPSISMDGAGNFVVVWYDFRDSIGDIYFQRYNDTGTALGVNTKVNDDPGGASQGHPKISMDATGNFVIVWDDDRNNNLDIYFQRYTSTGGALGVNTKVNDDVGSDIQWNPSISMDAAGNFVVVW
;
A
#
# COMPACT_ATOMS: atom_id res chain seq x y z
N MET A 1 -50.63 10.54 2.85
CA MET A 1 -49.19 10.50 3.19
C MET A 1 -48.67 9.12 2.83
N LYS A 2 -48.00 8.98 1.69
CA LYS A 2 -47.31 7.74 1.31
C LYS A 2 -45.84 7.92 1.67
N GLN A 3 -45.35 7.04 2.54
CA GLN A 3 -43.96 6.97 2.97
C GLN A 3 -43.18 6.27 1.86
N ASN A 4 -42.30 6.99 1.16
CA ASN A 4 -41.36 6.38 0.22
C ASN A 4 -40.26 5.71 1.04
N ILE A 5 -40.30 4.39 1.09
CA ILE A 5 -39.21 3.55 1.60
C ILE A 5 -38.08 3.66 0.56
N LEU A 6 -37.02 4.38 0.92
CA LEU A 6 -35.79 4.41 0.13
C LEU A 6 -35.05 3.09 0.40
N LEU A 7 -35.12 2.17 -0.57
CA LEU A 7 -34.35 0.95 -0.58
C LEU A 7 -32.90 1.31 -0.90
N PHE A 8 -32.06 1.47 0.12
CA PHE A 8 -30.61 1.55 -0.06
C PHE A 8 -30.09 0.14 -0.39
N ILE A 9 -29.87 -0.11 -1.68
CA ILE A 9 -29.08 -1.24 -2.15
C ILE A 9 -27.63 -0.95 -1.74
N PHE A 10 -27.11 -1.65 -0.74
CA PHE A 10 -25.68 -1.70 -0.45
C PHE A 10 -25.00 -2.48 -1.59
N LEU A 11 -24.49 -1.77 -2.58
CA LEU A 11 -23.34 -2.24 -3.36
C LEU A 11 -22.12 -2.13 -2.42
N ALA A 12 -21.42 -3.23 -2.21
CA ALA A 12 -20.23 -3.27 -1.37
C ALA A 12 -19.10 -2.53 -2.09
N PHE A 13 -18.90 -1.25 -1.74
CA PHE A 13 -17.72 -0.48 -2.13
C PHE A 13 -16.61 -0.76 -1.11
N CYS A 14 -15.49 -1.31 -1.55
CA CYS A 14 -14.36 -1.62 -0.67
C CYS A 14 -13.38 -0.45 -0.65
N PHE A 15 -13.72 0.58 0.13
CA PHE A 15 -12.82 1.71 0.37
C PHE A 15 -11.80 1.37 1.47
N SER A 16 -10.55 1.83 1.32
CA SER A 16 -9.57 1.80 2.41
C SER A 16 -9.78 3.02 3.32
N PHE A 17 -10.20 2.78 4.56
CA PHE A 17 -10.36 3.79 5.60
C PHE A 17 -9.21 3.73 6.60
N THR A 18 -8.82 4.88 7.15
CA THR A 18 -7.85 4.98 8.26
C THR A 18 -8.43 5.82 9.38
N GLN A 19 -8.16 5.39 10.61
CA GLN A 19 -8.47 6.12 11.84
C GLN A 19 -7.17 6.47 12.56
N ILE A 20 -7.07 7.67 13.13
CA ILE A 20 -5.90 8.06 13.94
C ILE A 20 -6.25 7.93 15.42
N VAL A 21 -5.44 7.14 16.13
CA VAL A 21 -5.61 6.83 17.55
C VAL A 21 -4.28 7.07 18.28
N ASN A 22 -4.33 7.71 19.45
CA ASN A 22 -3.20 7.77 20.40
C ASN A 22 -3.61 7.15 21.75
N ALA A 23 -2.73 7.29 22.75
CA ALA A 23 -2.99 6.81 24.11
C ALA A 23 -4.25 7.41 24.76
N GLN A 24 -4.81 8.49 24.20
CA GLN A 24 -5.99 9.19 24.68
C GLN A 24 -7.28 8.81 23.92
N GLY A 25 -7.19 7.97 22.88
CA GLY A 25 -8.32 7.49 22.09
C GLY A 25 -8.28 7.95 20.63
N ILE A 26 -9.44 7.92 19.97
CA ILE A 26 -9.62 8.35 18.57
C ILE A 26 -9.41 9.88 18.51
N ILE A 27 -8.47 10.32 17.69
CA ILE A 27 -8.11 11.74 17.52
C ILE A 27 -8.62 12.27 16.18
N LYS A 28 -8.88 11.39 15.22
CA LYS A 28 -9.47 11.72 13.93
C LYS A 28 -10.39 10.60 13.50
N ASP A 29 -11.62 10.98 13.14
CA ASP A 29 -12.59 10.07 12.54
C ASP A 29 -12.07 9.52 11.22
N ASP A 30 -12.71 8.44 10.76
CA ASP A 30 -12.33 7.73 9.54
C ASP A 30 -12.20 8.67 8.35
N PHE A 31 -11.08 8.57 7.64
CA PHE A 31 -10.88 9.27 6.38
C PHE A 31 -10.47 8.31 5.26
N LEU A 32 -10.86 8.65 4.05
CA LEU A 32 -10.56 7.87 2.84
C LEU A 32 -9.08 8.03 2.48
N VAL A 33 -8.40 6.91 2.25
CA VAL A 33 -6.98 6.90 1.86
C VAL A 33 -6.79 7.07 0.36
N ASN A 34 -7.63 6.40 -0.40
CA ASN A 34 -7.59 6.32 -1.85
C ASN A 34 -8.20 7.57 -2.52
N ASP A 35 -7.61 8.04 -3.61
CA ASP A 35 -8.12 9.12 -4.44
C ASP A 35 -8.89 8.66 -5.69
N ASP A 36 -8.92 7.35 -5.98
CA ASP A 36 -9.69 6.82 -7.09
C ASP A 36 -11.20 6.93 -6.83
N ALA A 37 -11.88 7.58 -7.77
CA ALA A 37 -13.33 7.80 -7.77
C ALA A 37 -14.08 6.71 -8.54
N GLY A 38 -13.37 5.70 -9.06
CA GLY A 38 -13.91 4.53 -9.73
C GLY A 38 -14.67 3.58 -8.80
N SER A 39 -15.22 2.52 -9.39
CA SER A 39 -15.92 1.45 -8.67
C SER A 39 -15.07 0.19 -8.49
N GLU A 40 -13.80 0.26 -8.87
CA GLU A 40 -12.89 -0.87 -8.81
C GLU A 40 -12.47 -1.16 -7.37
N HIS A 41 -11.94 -2.36 -7.16
CA HIS A 41 -11.59 -2.84 -5.84
C HIS A 41 -10.26 -2.22 -5.35
N GLN A 42 -10.20 -1.87 -4.07
CA GLN A 42 -8.93 -1.59 -3.38
C GLN A 42 -8.84 -2.49 -2.16
N LEU A 43 -7.73 -3.22 -2.02
CA LEU A 43 -7.62 -4.33 -1.08
C LEU A 43 -6.25 -4.39 -0.41
N GLY A 44 -6.19 -5.18 0.68
CA GLY A 44 -4.97 -5.49 1.42
C GLY A 44 -4.14 -4.29 1.86
N PRO A 45 -4.72 -3.29 2.55
CA PRO A 45 -3.93 -2.18 3.04
C PRO A 45 -2.89 -2.64 4.08
N SER A 46 -1.72 -2.01 4.06
CA SER A 46 -0.66 -2.13 5.05
C SER A 46 -0.16 -0.73 5.41
N ILE A 47 0.31 -0.54 6.64
CA ILE A 47 0.70 0.77 7.17
C ILE A 47 2.01 0.69 7.95
N SER A 48 2.82 1.73 7.86
CA SER A 48 3.98 1.95 8.74
C SER A 48 4.06 3.42 9.15
N MET A 49 4.66 3.70 10.31
CA MET A 49 4.67 5.02 10.95
C MET A 49 6.03 5.30 11.58
N ASP A 50 6.51 6.54 11.47
CA ASP A 50 7.73 7.00 12.14
C ASP A 50 7.49 7.45 13.59
N GLY A 51 8.56 7.76 14.31
CA GLY A 51 8.47 8.21 15.71
C GLY A 51 7.82 9.58 15.90
N ALA A 52 7.63 10.36 14.83
CA ALA A 52 6.94 11.65 14.84
C ALA A 52 5.43 11.50 14.54
N GLY A 53 4.97 10.30 14.18
CA GLY A 53 3.59 10.01 13.83
C GLY A 53 3.26 10.18 12.35
N ASN A 54 4.22 10.51 11.49
CA ASN A 54 3.99 10.48 10.05
C ASN A 54 3.87 9.03 9.60
N PHE A 55 2.96 8.74 8.68
CA PHE A 55 2.69 7.37 8.26
C PHE A 55 2.48 7.24 6.77
N VAL A 56 2.68 6.02 6.28
CA VAL A 56 2.46 5.66 4.89
C VAL A 56 1.54 4.44 4.85
N VAL A 57 0.49 4.54 4.05
CA VAL A 57 -0.42 3.44 3.75
C VAL A 57 -0.10 2.95 2.34
N VAL A 58 0.00 1.63 2.18
CA VAL A 58 0.13 0.95 0.89
C VAL A 58 -1.04 0.00 0.71
N TRP A 59 -1.54 -0.18 -0.51
CA TRP A 59 -2.61 -1.11 -0.87
C TRP A 59 -2.41 -1.59 -2.30
N TYR A 60 -3.17 -2.60 -2.72
CA TYR A 60 -3.29 -2.92 -4.14
C TYR A 60 -4.67 -2.52 -4.68
N ASP A 61 -4.67 -2.06 -5.91
CA ASP A 61 -5.71 -1.23 -6.50
C ASP A 61 -6.03 -1.71 -7.92
N PHE A 62 -7.30 -1.95 -8.21
CA PHE A 62 -7.76 -2.42 -9.52
C PHE A 62 -8.27 -1.29 -10.42
N ARG A 63 -7.99 -0.01 -10.11
CA ARG A 63 -8.46 1.16 -10.89
C ARG A 63 -8.19 1.07 -12.39
N ASP A 64 -7.14 0.34 -12.79
CA ASP A 64 -6.76 0.11 -14.19
C ASP A 64 -7.08 -1.33 -14.68
N SER A 65 -8.10 -1.97 -14.08
CA SER A 65 -8.59 -3.34 -14.36
C SER A 65 -7.63 -4.49 -13.99
N ILE A 66 -6.41 -4.16 -13.58
CA ILE A 66 -5.39 -5.10 -13.09
C ILE A 66 -4.90 -4.56 -11.74
N GLY A 67 -4.58 -5.47 -10.81
CA GLY A 67 -4.11 -5.08 -9.48
C GLY A 67 -2.73 -4.46 -9.55
N ASP A 68 -2.61 -3.21 -9.15
CA ASP A 68 -1.37 -2.44 -9.05
C ASP A 68 -1.12 -2.03 -7.60
N ILE A 69 0.13 -1.84 -7.20
CA ILE A 69 0.47 -1.38 -5.85
C ILE A 69 0.50 0.14 -5.81
N TYR A 70 -0.22 0.74 -4.86
CA TYR A 70 -0.23 2.17 -4.61
C TYR A 70 0.11 2.50 -3.17
N PHE A 71 0.68 3.68 -2.94
CA PHE A 71 0.84 4.24 -1.59
C PHE A 71 0.41 5.71 -1.49
N GLN A 72 0.11 6.11 -0.26
CA GLN A 72 -0.12 7.49 0.13
C GLN A 72 0.60 7.78 1.45
N ARG A 73 1.23 8.94 1.51
CA ARG A 73 1.90 9.43 2.71
C ARG A 73 1.03 10.44 3.44
N TYR A 74 1.18 10.48 4.75
CA TYR A 74 0.46 11.39 5.63
C TYR A 74 1.39 11.95 6.71
N ASN A 75 1.12 13.17 7.15
CA ASN A 75 1.71 13.67 8.38
C ASN A 75 0.97 13.10 9.62
N ASP A 76 1.48 13.44 10.80
CA ASP A 76 0.92 13.12 12.12
C ASP A 76 -0.55 13.53 12.35
N THR A 77 -1.05 14.52 11.58
CA THR A 77 -2.46 14.94 11.61
C THR A 77 -3.34 14.23 10.57
N GLY A 78 -2.77 13.28 9.82
CA GLY A 78 -3.45 12.57 8.73
C GLY A 78 -3.73 13.44 7.53
N THR A 79 -2.96 14.52 7.33
CA THR A 79 -3.00 15.32 6.11
C THR A 79 -2.14 14.63 5.06
N ALA A 80 -2.71 14.40 3.87
CA ALA A 80 -1.99 13.76 2.77
C ALA A 80 -0.76 14.59 2.35
N LEU A 81 0.38 13.91 2.17
CA LEU A 81 1.64 14.47 1.69
C LEU A 81 1.91 14.00 0.26
N GLY A 82 1.50 14.80 -0.72
CA GLY A 82 1.53 14.45 -2.14
C GLY A 82 0.26 13.70 -2.59
N VAL A 83 0.37 12.96 -3.69
CA VAL A 83 -0.73 12.21 -4.32
C VAL A 83 -0.53 10.70 -4.17
N ASN A 84 -1.58 9.92 -4.45
CA ASN A 84 -1.45 8.48 -4.56
C ASN A 84 -0.40 8.14 -5.62
N THR A 85 0.54 7.27 -5.29
CA THR A 85 1.69 6.97 -6.13
C THR A 85 1.76 5.48 -6.41
N LYS A 86 1.75 5.10 -7.69
CA LYS A 86 1.97 3.72 -8.14
C LYS A 86 3.41 3.29 -7.83
N VAL A 87 3.57 2.10 -7.25
CA VAL A 87 4.87 1.56 -6.79
C VAL A 87 5.54 0.72 -7.87
N ASN A 88 4.77 -0.16 -8.50
CA ASN A 88 5.27 -1.06 -9.52
C ASN A 88 5.52 -0.31 -10.84
N ASP A 89 6.63 -0.63 -11.49
CA ASP A 89 7.10 -0.05 -12.75
C ASP A 89 6.94 -0.99 -13.97
N ASP A 90 6.15 -2.07 -13.82
CA ASP A 90 5.88 -2.95 -14.94
C ASP A 90 5.14 -2.20 -16.06
N PRO A 91 5.33 -2.61 -17.33
CA PRO A 91 4.72 -1.92 -18.47
C PRO A 91 3.21 -2.16 -18.60
N GLY A 92 2.58 -2.87 -17.65
CA GLY A 92 1.19 -3.26 -17.65
C GLY A 92 0.97 -4.70 -18.09
N GLY A 93 -0.22 -5.23 -17.77
CA GLY A 93 -0.65 -6.57 -18.16
C GLY A 93 -0.33 -7.66 -17.14
N ALA A 94 0.38 -7.33 -16.06
CA ALA A 94 0.68 -8.23 -14.96
C ALA A 94 0.03 -7.74 -13.67
N SER A 95 -0.45 -8.67 -12.84
CA SER A 95 -1.04 -8.33 -11.55
C SER A 95 0.02 -8.29 -10.46
N GLN A 96 -0.15 -7.34 -9.55
CA GLN A 96 0.58 -7.24 -8.30
C GLN A 96 -0.37 -7.30 -7.11
N GLY A 97 0.14 -7.79 -5.98
CA GLY A 97 -0.67 -7.99 -4.79
C GLY A 97 0.11 -8.03 -3.48
N HIS A 98 -0.67 -8.21 -2.41
CA HIS A 98 -0.20 -8.41 -1.03
C HIS A 98 0.92 -7.46 -0.56
N PRO A 99 0.79 -6.14 -0.76
CA PRO A 99 1.87 -5.23 -0.41
C PRO A 99 2.09 -5.20 1.11
N LYS A 100 3.35 -5.09 1.51
CA LYS A 100 3.76 -4.80 2.88
C LYS A 100 4.73 -3.63 2.88
N ILE A 101 4.76 -2.90 3.99
CA ILE A 101 5.62 -1.73 4.16
C ILE A 101 6.35 -1.79 5.50
N SER A 102 7.58 -1.31 5.51
CA SER A 102 8.32 -0.98 6.73
C SER A 102 9.03 0.36 6.57
N MET A 103 9.23 1.08 7.67
CA MET A 103 9.75 2.44 7.71
C MET A 103 10.82 2.59 8.78
N ASP A 104 11.88 3.33 8.47
CA ASP A 104 12.94 3.67 9.41
C ASP A 104 12.57 4.89 10.28
N ALA A 105 13.41 5.18 11.28
CA ALA A 105 13.17 6.28 12.23
C ALA A 105 13.24 7.68 11.59
N THR A 106 13.75 7.80 10.37
CA THR A 106 13.84 9.05 9.60
C THR A 106 12.71 9.19 8.57
N GLY A 107 11.81 8.20 8.51
CA GLY A 107 10.66 8.17 7.62
C GLY A 107 10.95 7.60 6.23
N ASN A 108 12.16 7.11 5.93
CA ASN A 108 12.37 6.37 4.68
C ASN A 108 11.67 5.02 4.79
N PHE A 109 11.15 4.51 3.69
CA PHE A 109 10.34 3.31 3.71
C PHE A 109 10.65 2.38 2.55
N VAL A 110 10.32 1.11 2.74
CA VAL A 110 10.45 0.06 1.73
C VAL A 110 9.11 -0.65 1.62
N ILE A 111 8.67 -0.82 0.38
CA ILE A 111 7.47 -1.56 0.04
C ILE A 111 7.90 -2.86 -0.65
N VAL A 112 7.30 -3.97 -0.24
CA VAL A 112 7.45 -5.29 -0.87
C VAL A 112 6.10 -5.79 -1.34
N TRP A 113 6.05 -6.52 -2.44
CA TRP A 113 4.82 -7.06 -3.02
C TRP A 113 5.11 -8.33 -3.83
N ASP A 114 4.07 -9.08 -4.18
CA ASP A 114 4.16 -10.13 -5.19
C ASP A 114 3.76 -9.63 -6.57
N ASP A 115 4.46 -10.11 -7.60
CA ASP A 115 4.42 -9.53 -8.95
C ASP A 115 4.47 -10.62 -10.02
N ASP A 116 3.50 -10.63 -10.92
CA ASP A 116 3.37 -11.63 -11.99
C ASP A 116 3.97 -11.17 -13.34
N ARG A 117 4.82 -10.13 -13.36
CA ARG A 117 5.34 -9.51 -14.61
C ARG A 117 6.11 -10.44 -15.55
N ASN A 118 6.53 -11.61 -15.07
CA ASN A 118 7.28 -12.59 -15.85
C ASN A 118 6.47 -13.88 -16.13
N ASN A 119 5.14 -13.87 -15.95
CA ASN A 119 4.31 -15.08 -15.91
C ASN A 119 4.75 -16.06 -14.80
N ASN A 120 5.29 -15.50 -13.73
CA ASN A 120 5.66 -16.18 -12.49
C ASN A 120 5.52 -15.16 -11.37
N LEU A 121 4.83 -15.53 -10.28
CA LEU A 121 4.76 -14.70 -9.10
C LEU A 121 6.10 -14.70 -8.40
N ASP A 122 6.74 -13.53 -8.36
CA ASP A 122 8.01 -13.26 -7.71
C ASP A 122 7.83 -12.15 -6.66
N ILE A 123 8.74 -12.05 -5.70
CA ILE A 123 8.73 -10.95 -4.72
C ILE A 123 9.59 -9.80 -5.23
N TYR A 124 9.03 -8.60 -5.24
CA TYR A 124 9.75 -7.38 -5.56
C TYR A 124 9.76 -6.40 -4.39
N PHE A 125 10.71 -5.48 -4.41
CA PHE A 125 10.73 -4.34 -3.51
C PHE A 125 11.09 -3.03 -4.21
N GLN A 126 10.69 -1.93 -3.57
CA GLN A 126 11.07 -0.57 -3.92
C GLN A 126 11.31 0.22 -2.64
N ARG A 127 12.41 0.98 -2.63
CA ARG A 127 12.76 1.87 -1.52
C ARG A 127 12.39 3.30 -1.87
N TYR A 128 12.04 4.07 -0.85
CA TYR A 128 11.67 5.48 -0.97
C TYR A 128 12.30 6.31 0.15
N THR A 129 12.63 7.55 -0.19
CA THR A 129 12.92 8.59 0.80
C THR A 129 11.67 8.96 1.59
N SER A 130 11.83 9.58 2.77
CA SER A 130 10.71 10.14 3.54
C SER A 130 9.87 11.15 2.76
N THR A 131 10.46 11.80 1.74
CA THR A 131 9.76 12.69 0.80
C THR A 131 9.06 11.97 -0.35
N GLY A 132 9.03 10.64 -0.37
CA GLY A 132 8.33 9.82 -1.38
C GLY A 132 9.07 9.67 -2.70
N GLY A 133 10.32 10.14 -2.79
CA GLY A 133 11.18 9.92 -3.96
C GLY A 133 11.75 8.51 -3.96
N ALA A 134 11.61 7.78 -5.06
CA ALA A 134 12.14 6.42 -5.21
C ALA A 134 13.67 6.39 -5.14
N LEU A 135 14.21 5.38 -4.47
CA LEU A 135 15.64 5.12 -4.31
C LEU A 135 16.04 3.86 -5.10
N GLY A 136 16.35 4.05 -6.37
CA GLY A 136 16.62 2.96 -7.33
C GLY A 136 15.36 2.51 -8.06
N VAL A 137 15.39 1.30 -8.61
CA VAL A 137 14.31 0.67 -9.40
C VAL A 137 13.68 -0.49 -8.64
N ASN A 138 12.54 -0.97 -9.12
CA ASN A 138 11.93 -2.20 -8.61
C ASN A 138 12.92 -3.36 -8.74
N THR A 139 13.13 -4.08 -7.65
CA THR A 139 14.16 -5.13 -7.58
C THR A 139 13.54 -6.43 -7.08
N LYS A 140 13.74 -7.52 -7.84
CA LYS A 140 13.33 -8.88 -7.44
C LYS A 140 14.16 -9.33 -6.23
N VAL A 141 13.51 -9.91 -5.23
CA VAL A 141 14.10 -10.38 -3.97
C VAL A 141 14.61 -11.81 -4.08
N ASN A 142 13.77 -12.71 -4.58
CA ASN A 142 14.09 -14.13 -4.74
C ASN A 142 15.09 -14.35 -5.88
N ASP A 143 15.93 -15.38 -5.74
CA ASP A 143 17.01 -15.74 -6.66
C ASP A 143 16.84 -17.15 -7.28
N ASP A 144 15.63 -17.70 -7.18
CA ASP A 144 15.33 -18.99 -7.79
C ASP A 144 15.40 -18.91 -9.33
N VAL A 145 15.77 -20.05 -9.91
CA VAL A 145 15.97 -20.20 -11.36
C VAL A 145 14.76 -20.90 -12.01
N GLY A 146 13.72 -21.19 -11.21
CA GLY A 146 12.58 -22.00 -11.60
C GLY A 146 11.33 -21.19 -11.95
N SER A 147 10.20 -21.89 -11.93
CA SER A 147 8.86 -21.32 -12.01
C SER A 147 8.09 -21.57 -10.71
N ASP A 148 8.83 -21.66 -9.60
CA ASP A 148 8.20 -21.74 -8.30
C ASP A 148 7.61 -20.36 -8.01
N ILE A 149 6.43 -20.36 -7.39
CA ILE A 149 5.74 -19.12 -7.06
C ILE A 149 6.17 -18.63 -5.68
N GLN A 150 6.40 -17.33 -5.55
CA GLN A 150 6.66 -16.64 -4.30
C GLN A 150 5.60 -15.56 -4.10
N TRP A 151 4.94 -15.57 -2.96
CA TRP A 151 3.73 -14.78 -2.76
C TRP A 151 3.53 -14.41 -1.29
N ASN A 152 2.73 -13.37 -1.04
CA ASN A 152 2.40 -12.90 0.30
C ASN A 152 3.65 -12.61 1.19
N PRO A 153 4.50 -11.66 0.78
CA PRO A 153 5.74 -11.36 1.50
C PRO A 153 5.47 -10.74 2.89
N SER A 154 6.53 -10.66 3.69
CA SER A 154 6.63 -9.89 4.93
C SER A 154 7.98 -9.19 5.00
N ILE A 155 8.00 -8.00 5.62
CA ILE A 155 9.20 -7.17 5.75
C ILE A 155 9.35 -6.61 7.17
N SER A 156 10.58 -6.49 7.63
CA SER A 156 10.95 -5.71 8.82
C SER A 156 12.20 -4.89 8.54
N MET A 157 12.30 -3.71 9.14
CA MET A 157 13.41 -2.77 8.95
C MET A 157 13.89 -2.23 10.29
N ASP A 158 15.19 -2.07 10.44
CA ASP A 158 15.80 -1.42 11.59
C ASP A 158 15.82 0.11 11.44
N ALA A 159 16.19 0.82 12.52
CA ALA A 159 16.24 2.28 12.52
C ALA A 159 17.33 2.88 11.60
N ALA A 160 18.28 2.08 11.11
CA ALA A 160 19.32 2.49 10.18
C ALA A 160 18.93 2.24 8.71
N GLY A 161 17.76 1.64 8.47
CA GLY A 161 17.25 1.33 7.13
C GLY A 161 17.69 -0.03 6.58
N ASN A 162 18.33 -0.90 7.39
CA ASN A 162 18.55 -2.29 6.99
C ASN A 162 17.24 -3.06 7.12
N PHE A 163 16.91 -3.88 6.13
CA PHE A 163 15.64 -4.60 6.12
C PHE A 163 15.82 -6.08 5.76
N VAL A 164 14.88 -6.89 6.23
CA VAL A 164 14.76 -8.32 5.95
C VAL A 164 13.42 -8.56 5.31
N VAL A 165 13.41 -9.32 4.22
CA VAL A 165 12.20 -9.77 3.51
C VAL A 165 12.10 -11.28 3.62
N VAL A 166 10.90 -11.79 3.87
CA VAL A 166 10.54 -13.22 3.85
C VAL A 166 9.27 -13.41 3.03
N TRP A 167 9.04 -14.62 2.51
CA TRP A 167 7.90 -14.98 1.68
C TRP A 167 7.61 -16.48 1.80
#